data_AF-A0A524BEK2-F1
#
_entry.id   AF-A0A524BEK2-F1
#
_cell.length_a   1.000
_cell.length_b   1.000
_cell.length_c   1.000
_cell.angle_alpha   90.00
_cell.angle_beta   90.00
_cell.angle_gamma   90.00
#
_symmetry.space_group_name_H-M   'P 1'
#
loop_
_entity.id
_entity.type
_entity.pdbx_description
1 polymer ?
#
loop_
_entity_poly.entity_id
_entity_poly.type
_entity_poly.pdbx_seq_one_letter_code
_entity_poly.pdbx_strand_id
1 'polypeptide(L)' 'MEATRGSSTIVDTSRGGIVDSPALADALDRRAIAFAALDVLETEPPPPNHRLIGRSDCVITPHAGFLSPHSLADLQRDYT' A
#
# COMPACT_ATOMS: atom_id res chain seq x y z
N MET A 1 7.76 -8.35 -10.55
CA MET A 1 6.86 -9.33 -9.90
C MET A 1 6.54 -10.41 -10.92
N GLU A 2 7.03 -11.63 -10.77
CA GLU A 2 6.93 -12.65 -11.83
C GLU A 2 6.41 -14.00 -11.31
N ALA A 3 5.21 -13.96 -10.71
CA ALA A 3 4.22 -15.04 -10.67
C ALA A 3 3.01 -14.59 -9.84
N THR A 4 2.06 -13.88 -10.44
CA THR A 4 0.74 -13.61 -9.86
C THR A 4 -0.33 -14.11 -10.82
N ARG A 5 -1.34 -14.84 -10.31
CA ARG A 5 -2.52 -15.18 -11.12
C ARG A 5 -3.27 -13.88 -11.40
N GLY A 6 -3.79 -13.70 -12.62
CA GLY A 6 -4.47 -12.47 -13.03
C GLY A 6 -5.69 -12.04 -12.20
N SER A 7 -6.13 -12.86 -11.25
CA SER A 7 -7.18 -12.56 -10.27
C SER A 7 -6.66 -12.23 -8.86
N SER A 8 -5.35 -12.15 -8.64
CA SER A 8 -4.77 -11.93 -7.32
C SER A 8 -4.84 -10.46 -6.89
N THR A 9 -4.90 -10.24 -5.58
CA THR A 9 -4.84 -8.91 -4.96
C THR A 9 -3.60 -8.83 -4.07
N ILE A 10 -2.92 -7.69 -4.12
CA ILE A 10 -1.78 -7.42 -3.23
C ILE A 10 -2.22 -6.50 -2.11
N VAL A 11 -1.85 -6.86 -0.88
CA VAL A 11 -2.07 -6.05 0.30
C VAL A 11 -0.73 -5.85 1.00
N ASP A 12 -0.35 -4.59 1.21
CA ASP A 12 0.86 -4.24 1.98
C ASP A 12 0.54 -3.23 3.07
N THR A 13 0.64 -3.67 4.32
CA THR A 13 0.54 -2.84 5.53
C THR A 13 1.79 -2.97 6.39
N SER A 14 2.90 -3.36 5.77
CA SER A 14 4.15 -3.68 6.46
C SER A 14 5.10 -2.47 6.45
N ARG A 15 5.93 -2.31 5.42
CA ARG A 15 6.88 -1.20 5.25
C ARG A 15 7.05 -0.85 3.77
N GLY A 16 7.32 0.43 3.49
CA GLY A 16 7.71 0.88 2.17
C GLY A 16 8.94 0.15 1.63
N GLY A 17 8.96 -0.10 0.32
CA GLY A 17 10.07 -0.75 -0.39
C GLY A 17 10.06 -2.28 -0.37
N ILE A 18 9.11 -2.92 0.31
CA ILE A 18 8.88 -4.38 0.17
C ILE A 18 8.23 -4.68 -1.18
N VAL A 19 7.25 -3.86 -1.58
CA VAL A 19 6.65 -3.89 -2.90
C VAL A 19 7.28 -2.81 -3.77
N ASP A 20 7.81 -3.20 -4.93
CA ASP A 20 8.28 -2.29 -5.98
C ASP A 20 7.08 -1.65 -6.68
N SER A 21 6.87 -0.35 -6.43
CA SER A 21 5.70 0.41 -6.89
C SER A 21 5.64 0.54 -8.42
N PRO A 22 6.74 0.86 -9.14
CA PRO A 22 6.78 0.78 -10.60
C PRO A 22 6.38 -0.59 -11.16
N ALA A 23 6.95 -1.67 -10.61
CA ALA A 23 6.67 -3.03 -11.08
C ALA A 23 5.23 -3.46 -10.78
N LEU A 24 4.66 -3.04 -9.64
CA LEU A 24 3.26 -3.26 -9.32
C LEU A 24 2.34 -2.50 -10.29
N ALA A 25 2.66 -1.25 -10.62
CA ALA A 25 1.89 -0.48 -11.59
C ALA A 25 1.87 -1.17 -12.97
N ASP A 26 3.03 -1.67 -13.43
CA ASP A 26 3.13 -2.40 -14.68
C ASP A 26 2.36 -3.73 -14.65
N ALA A 27 2.34 -4.42 -13.50
CA ALA A 27 1.60 -5.66 -13.31
C ALA A 27 0.07 -5.44 -13.31
N LEU A 28 -0.40 -4.34 -12.74
CA LEU A 28 -1.80 -3.90 -12.81
C LEU A 28 -2.19 -3.55 -14.25
N ASP A 29 -1.34 -2.79 -14.96
CA ASP A 29 -1.56 -2.41 -16.36
C ASP A 29 -1.70 -3.64 -17.28
N ARG A 30 -0.93 -4.69 -17.02
CA ARG A 30 -0.97 -5.96 -17.76
C ARG A 30 -2.00 -6.96 -17.23
N ARG A 31 -2.76 -6.60 -16.18
CA ARG A 31 -3.72 -7.48 -15.48
C ARG A 31 -3.11 -8.78 -14.97
N ALA A 32 -1.82 -8.77 -14.64
CA ALA A 32 -1.18 -9.87 -13.92
C ALA A 32 -1.58 -9.87 -12.42
N ILE A 33 -2.02 -8.71 -11.92
CA ILE A 33 -2.64 -8.49 -10.62
C ILE A 33 -3.98 -7.78 -10.89
N ALA A 34 -5.03 -8.17 -10.18
CA ALA A 34 -6.35 -7.58 -10.34
C ALA A 34 -6.53 -6.29 -9.53
N PHE A 35 -5.87 -6.20 -8.36
CA PHE A 35 -6.04 -5.09 -7.44
C PHE A 35 -4.87 -4.94 -6.47
N ALA A 36 -4.64 -3.73 -5.96
CA ALA A 36 -3.72 -3.48 -4.86
C ALA A 36 -4.34 -2.62 -3.74
N ALA A 37 -4.04 -2.95 -2.48
CA ALA A 37 -4.39 -2.15 -1.31
C ALA A 37 -3.14 -1.91 -0.48
N LEU A 38 -2.65 -0.67 -0.43
CA LEU A 38 -1.37 -0.33 0.19
C LEU A 38 -1.59 0.71 1.30
N ASP A 39 -1.08 0.45 2.50
CA ASP A 39 -1.00 1.47 3.56
C ASP A 39 0.37 2.14 3.61
N VAL A 40 1.37 1.52 2.97
CA VAL A 40 2.76 1.98 2.97
C VAL A 40 3.27 2.15 1.54
N LEU A 41 4.18 3.10 1.34
CA LEU A 41 4.85 3.38 0.07
C LEU A 41 6.35 3.56 0.29
N GLU A 42 7.14 3.40 -0.77
CA GLU A 42 8.61 3.59 -0.72
C GLU A 42 9.02 4.99 -0.24
N THR A 43 8.25 6.01 -0.62
CA THR A 43 8.44 7.40 -0.20
C THR A 43 7.13 7.94 0.32
N GLU A 44 7.17 8.49 1.53
CA GLU A 44 6.01 9.03 2.22
C GLU A 44 6.30 10.42 2.79
N PRO A 45 5.53 11.46 2.43
CA PRO A 45 4.41 11.46 1.47
C PRO A 45 4.86 11.16 0.03
N PRO A 46 4.04 10.49 -0.79
CA PRO A 46 4.40 10.17 -2.17
C PRO A 46 4.46 11.42 -3.05
N PRO A 47 5.29 11.42 -4.11
CA PRO A 47 5.34 12.52 -5.04
C PRO A 47 4.00 12.69 -5.80
N PRO A 48 3.66 13.91 -6.26
CA PRO A 48 2.37 14.18 -6.91
C PRO A 48 2.05 13.33 -8.14
N ASN A 49 3.08 12.80 -8.81
CA ASN A 49 2.98 12.00 -10.03
C ASN A 49 3.13 10.48 -9.77
N HIS A 50 2.92 10.02 -8.54
CA HIS A 50 3.05 8.60 -8.19
C HIS A 50 2.02 7.74 -8.96
N ARG A 51 2.50 6.78 -9.75
CA ARG A 51 1.68 6.01 -10.71
C ARG A 51 0.53 5.21 -10.11
N LEU A 52 0.63 4.83 -8.84
CA LEU A 52 -0.41 4.06 -8.14
C LEU A 52 -1.53 4.93 -7.56
N ILE A 53 -1.35 6.26 -7.45
CA ILE A 53 -2.36 7.16 -6.88
C ILE A 53 -3.44 7.47 -7.92
N GLY A 54 -4.71 7.38 -7.50
CA GLY A 54 -5.86 7.72 -8.33
C GLY A 54 -6.29 6.63 -9.32
N ARG A 55 -5.62 5.47 -9.33
CA ARG A 55 -6.07 4.32 -10.12
C ARG A 55 -7.36 3.74 -9.55
N SER A 56 -8.21 3.17 -10.42
CA SER A 56 -9.44 2.49 -9.99
C SER A 56 -9.20 1.08 -9.44
N ASP A 57 -8.05 0.49 -9.73
CA ASP A 57 -7.61 -0.85 -9.33
C ASP A 57 -6.55 -0.82 -8.20
N CYS A 58 -6.42 0.32 -7.53
CA CYS A 58 -5.52 0.50 -6.40
C CYS A 58 -6.16 1.41 -5.33
N VAL A 59 -6.09 1.02 -4.06
CA VAL A 59 -6.43 1.88 -2.92
C VAL A 59 -5.18 2.09 -2.09
N ILE A 60 -4.94 3.35 -1.71
CA ILE A 60 -3.82 3.74 -0.86
C ILE A 60 -4.35 4.50 0.35
N THR A 61 -3.95 4.08 1.55
CA THR A 61 -4.21 4.79 2.80
C THR A 61 -2.91 5.47 3.28
N PRO A 62 -3.00 6.63 3.96
CA PRO A 62 -1.82 7.43 4.30
C PRO A 62 -1.13 6.92 5.57
N HIS A 63 -0.54 5.71 5.54
CA HIS A 63 0.15 5.07 6.66
C HIS A 63 -0.68 5.12 7.95
N ALA A 64 -1.96 4.76 7.82
CA ALA A 64 -2.97 4.90 8.85
C ALA A 64 -3.53 3.56 9.32
N GLY A 65 -2.98 2.43 8.87
CA GLY A 65 -3.40 1.10 9.28
C GLY A 65 -3.26 0.84 10.77
N PHE A 66 -2.39 1.57 11.46
CA PHE A 66 -2.23 1.51 12.92
C PHE A 66 -3.25 2.39 13.68
N LEU A 67 -3.95 3.30 13.00
CA LEU A 67 -4.69 4.39 13.64
C LEU A 67 -6.10 3.97 14.07
N SER A 68 -6.20 3.23 15.16
CA SER A 68 -7.47 2.95 15.85
C SER A 68 -7.53 3.68 17.21
N PRO A 69 -8.73 3.97 17.76
CA PRO A 69 -8.85 4.55 19.10
C PRO A 69 -8.16 3.72 20.19
N HIS A 70 -8.17 2.38 20.06
CA HIS A 70 -7.50 1.47 20.99
C HIS A 70 -5.98 1.59 20.87
N SER A 71 -5.45 1.53 19.65
CA SER A 71 -4.01 1.65 19.38
C SER A 71 -3.45 3.00 19.83
N LEU A 72 -4.22 4.08 19.70
CA LEU A 72 -3.86 5.39 20.23
C LEU A 72 -3.85 5.42 21.77
N ALA A 73 -4.85 4.81 22.41
CA ALA A 73 -4.91 4.73 23.86
C ALA A 73 -3.73 3.92 24.44
N ASP A 74 -3.37 2.80 23.80
CA ASP A 74 -2.22 1.99 24.19
C ASP A 74 -0.90 2.74 23.99
N LEU A 75 -0.74 3.41 22.85
CA LEU A 75 0.42 4.29 22.61
C LEU A 75 0.56 5.36 23.69
N GLN A 76 -0.54 5.94 24.17
CA GLN A 76 -0.50 6.96 25.22
C GLN A 76 -0.18 6.38 26.61
N ARG A 77 -0.56 5.12 26.87
CA ARG A 77 -0.31 4.44 28.16
C ARG A 77 1.16 4.10 28.36
N ASP A 78 1.83 3.65 27.30
CA ASP A 78 3.22 3.16 27.39
C ASP A 78 4.26 4.30 27.52
N TYR A 79 3.82 5.55 27.57
CA TYR A 79 4.66 6.76 27.64
C TYR A 79 4.54 7.54 28.98
N THR A 80 3.82 7.01 29.98
CA THR A 80 3.69 7.58 31.33
C THR A 80 4.09 6.59 32.42
#